data_AF-A0A7G8FPB6-F1
#
_entry.id   AF-A0A7G8FPB6-F1
#
_cell.length_a   1.000
_cell.length_b   1.000
_cell.length_c   1.000
_cell.angle_alpha   90.00
_cell.angle_beta   90.00
_cell.angle_gamma   90.00
#
_symmetry.space_group_name_H-M   'P 1'
#
loop_
_entity.id
_entity.type
_entity.pdbx_description
1 polymer ?
#
loop_
_entity_poly.entity_id
_entity_poly.type
_entity_poly.pdbx_seq_one_letter_code
_entity_poly.pdbx_strand_id
1 'polypeptide(L)'
;MPRYALLRHTGAPDDPSGCHIDLLLEDGDSCRTWRLATVPQLNAAAQPAVPLPAHRKVWLEPRSAAVSGNRGWAERIHAGSYSGVLPNAADADVTLQLEGDLQGCLRINSGHCSISNP
;
A
#
# COMPACT_ATOMS: atom_id res chain seq x y z
N MET A 1 6.79 8.20 13.87
CA MET A 1 5.63 8.20 12.97
C MET A 1 5.52 6.82 12.36
N PRO A 2 4.32 6.27 12.20
CA PRO A 2 4.13 4.99 11.50
C PRO A 2 4.53 5.12 10.03
N ARG A 3 4.99 4.01 9.46
CA ARG A 3 5.56 3.95 8.10
C ARG A 3 4.56 3.49 7.06
N TYR A 4 4.83 3.82 5.82
CA TYR A 4 4.22 3.14 4.67
C TYR A 4 5.30 2.56 3.75
N ALA A 5 4.89 1.59 2.94
CA ALA A 5 5.69 1.08 1.84
C ALA A 5 4.79 0.74 0.64
N LEU A 6 5.34 0.83 -0.56
CA LEU A 6 4.77 0.19 -1.74
C LEU A 6 5.62 -1.00 -2.12
N LEU A 7 5.00 -2.16 -2.32
CA LEU A 7 5.64 -3.33 -2.88
C LEU A 7 5.19 -3.50 -4.32
N ARG A 8 6.13 -3.71 -5.24
CA ARG A 8 5.85 -4.29 -6.54
C ARG A 8 5.77 -5.80 -6.37
N HIS A 9 4.64 -6.39 -6.69
CA HIS A 9 4.42 -7.83 -6.66
C HIS A 9 4.30 -8.36 -8.08
N THR A 10 5.22 -9.23 -8.50
CA THR A 10 5.22 -9.86 -9.82
C THR A 10 5.03 -11.37 -9.74
N GLY A 11 4.47 -11.98 -10.78
CA GLY A 11 4.38 -13.44 -10.92
C GLY A 11 3.44 -14.12 -9.92
N ALA A 12 2.46 -13.39 -9.39
CA ALA A 12 1.38 -13.99 -8.61
C ALA A 12 0.44 -14.76 -9.55
N PRO A 13 0.13 -16.05 -9.26
CA PRO A 13 -0.67 -16.89 -10.16
C PRO A 13 -2.11 -16.39 -10.35
N ASP A 14 -2.65 -15.72 -9.33
CA ASP A 14 -4.01 -15.16 -9.34
C ASP A 14 -4.06 -13.71 -9.84
N ASP A 15 -2.95 -13.20 -10.38
CA ASP A 15 -2.86 -11.86 -10.93
C ASP A 15 -2.79 -11.89 -12.46
N PRO A 16 -3.90 -11.63 -13.17
CA PRO A 16 -3.93 -11.71 -14.63
C PRO A 16 -3.06 -10.65 -15.33
N SER A 17 -2.69 -9.55 -14.67
CA SER A 17 -1.71 -8.59 -15.21
C SER A 17 -0.27 -9.04 -14.99
N GLY A 18 -0.05 -10.04 -14.14
CA GLY A 18 1.27 -10.54 -13.74
C GLY A 18 2.08 -9.57 -12.88
N CYS A 19 1.52 -8.39 -12.56
CA CYS A 19 2.15 -7.35 -11.77
C CYS A 19 1.11 -6.39 -11.16
N HIS A 20 1.22 -6.14 -9.85
CA HIS A 20 0.45 -5.13 -9.12
C HIS A 20 1.29 -4.47 -8.03
N ILE A 21 0.70 -3.45 -7.39
CA ILE A 21 1.32 -2.74 -6.25
C ILE A 21 0.55 -3.06 -4.97
N ASP A 22 1.26 -3.45 -3.92
CA ASP A 22 0.69 -3.52 -2.57
C ASP A 22 1.07 -2.26 -1.78
N LEU A 23 0.08 -1.49 -1.36
CA LEU A 23 0.24 -0.41 -0.40
C LEU A 23 0.14 -0.94 1.01
N LEU A 24 1.20 -0.79 1.80
CA LEU A 24 1.27 -1.17 3.21
C LEU A 24 1.27 0.07 4.08
N LEU A 25 0.36 0.13 5.06
CA LEU A 25 0.33 1.13 6.12
C LEU A 25 0.59 0.43 7.46
N GLU A 26 1.67 0.78 8.15
CA GLU A 26 2.00 0.24 9.47
C GLU A 26 0.87 0.51 10.47
N ASP A 27 0.34 -0.55 11.09
CA ASP A 27 -0.75 -0.48 12.07
C ASP A 27 -0.50 -1.49 13.20
N GLY A 28 0.00 -0.99 14.34
CA GLY A 28 0.42 -1.82 15.47
C GLY A 28 1.50 -2.85 15.09
N ASP A 29 1.16 -4.12 15.22
CA ASP A 29 2.04 -5.27 14.99
C ASP A 29 2.08 -5.74 13.52
N SER A 30 1.25 -5.15 12.66
CA SER A 30 1.11 -5.55 11.26
C SER A 30 1.03 -4.35 10.32
N CYS A 31 0.70 -4.58 9.05
CA CYS A 31 0.36 -3.56 8.09
C CYS A 31 -1.05 -3.81 7.55
N ARG A 32 -1.88 -2.77 7.49
CA ARG A 32 -3.05 -2.81 6.61
C ARG A 32 -2.60 -2.69 5.18
N THR A 33 -3.24 -3.45 4.30
CA THR A 33 -2.75 -3.61 2.94
C THR A 33 -3.86 -3.51 1.93
N TRP A 34 -3.57 -2.81 0.83
CA TRP A 34 -4.45 -2.74 -0.34
C TRP A 34 -3.64 -3.05 -1.60
N ARG A 35 -4.23 -3.85 -2.49
CA ARG A 35 -3.78 -4.02 -3.87
C ARG A 35 -4.23 -2.82 -4.68
N LEU A 36 -3.28 -2.22 -5.39
CA LEU A 36 -3.44 -1.14 -6.36
C LEU A 36 -2.96 -1.63 -7.73
N ALA A 37 -3.51 -1.07 -8.80
CA ALA A 37 -3.06 -1.39 -10.15
C ALA A 37 -1.69 -0.77 -10.45
N THR A 38 -1.46 0.46 -9.99
CA THR A 38 -0.23 1.22 -10.24
C THR A 38 0.17 2.03 -9.01
N VAL A 39 1.39 2.58 -9.02
CA VAL A 39 1.83 3.53 -7.98
C VAL A 39 0.92 4.76 -8.03
N PRO A 40 0.23 5.13 -6.93
CA PRO A 40 -0.62 6.32 -6.90
C PRO A 40 0.19 7.57 -7.17
N GLN A 41 -0.26 8.39 -8.12
CA GLN A 41 0.39 9.63 -8.53
C GLN A 41 -0.32 10.83 -7.91
N LEU A 42 0.44 11.87 -7.57
CA LEU A 42 -0.09 13.11 -7.00
C LEU A 42 -1.09 13.78 -7.96
N ASN A 43 -2.29 14.08 -7.47
CA ASN A 43 -3.41 14.69 -8.19
C ASN A 43 -3.90 13.90 -9.42
N ALA A 44 -3.55 12.61 -9.54
CA ALA A 44 -4.12 11.74 -10.55
C ALA A 44 -5.51 11.25 -10.16
N ALA A 45 -6.23 10.68 -11.14
CA ALA A 45 -7.52 10.06 -10.90
C ALA A 45 -7.41 8.94 -9.85
N ALA A 46 -8.47 8.79 -9.05
CA ALA A 46 -8.54 7.71 -8.09
C ALA A 46 -8.53 6.35 -8.82
N GLN A 47 -7.82 5.39 -8.25
CA GLN A 47 -7.74 4.01 -8.77
C GLN A 47 -8.38 3.03 -7.78
N PRO A 48 -8.85 1.85 -8.23
CA PRO A 48 -9.34 0.82 -7.32
C PRO A 48 -8.29 0.44 -6.27
N ALA A 49 -8.75 0.23 -5.04
CA ALA A 49 -7.97 -0.20 -3.90
C ALA A 49 -8.64 -1.39 -3.22
N VAL A 50 -8.13 -2.59 -3.51
CA VAL A 50 -8.73 -3.84 -3.03
C VAL A 50 -8.06 -4.24 -1.71
N PRO A 51 -8.80 -4.35 -0.59
CA PRO A 51 -8.21 -4.73 0.69
C PRO A 51 -7.62 -6.15 0.62
N LEU A 52 -6.45 -6.32 1.21
CA LEU A 52 -5.75 -7.59 1.34
C LEU A 52 -5.58 -7.97 2.82
N PRO A 53 -5.29 -9.25 3.13
CA PRO A 53 -4.90 -9.67 4.47
C PRO A 53 -3.73 -8.83 5.02
N ALA A 54 -3.69 -8.65 6.33
CA ALA A 54 -2.64 -7.87 6.98
C ALA A 54 -1.25 -8.44 6.69
N HIS A 55 -0.31 -7.56 6.34
CA HIS A 55 1.07 -7.94 6.03
C HIS A 55 1.99 -7.81 7.24
N ARG A 56 3.06 -8.60 7.25
CA ARG A 56 4.12 -8.48 8.27
C ARG A 56 4.93 -7.22 8.04
N LYS A 57 5.27 -6.51 9.12
CA LYS A 57 6.07 -5.27 9.12
C LYS A 57 7.46 -5.41 8.48
N VAL A 58 7.97 -6.64 8.36
CA VAL A 58 9.26 -6.91 7.73
C VAL A 58 9.34 -6.49 6.26
N TRP A 59 8.19 -6.22 5.62
CA TRP A 59 8.12 -5.66 4.27
C TRP A 59 8.22 -4.13 4.21
N LEU A 60 8.17 -3.44 5.35
CA LEU A 60 8.45 -2.00 5.43
C LEU A 60 9.95 -1.71 5.26
N GLU A 61 10.80 -2.70 5.52
CA GLU A 61 12.26 -2.61 5.32
C GLU A 61 12.65 -2.78 3.84
N PRO A 62 13.82 -2.26 3.40
CA PRO A 62 14.35 -2.58 2.08
C PRO A 62 14.41 -4.11 1.87
N ARG A 63 13.59 -4.62 0.94
CA ARG A 63 13.46 -6.05 0.70
C ARG A 63 13.07 -6.36 -0.73
N SER A 64 13.64 -7.45 -1.24
CA SER A 64 13.27 -8.10 -2.48
C SER A 64 13.31 -9.61 -2.21
N ALA A 65 12.18 -10.30 -2.24
CA ALA A 65 12.11 -11.71 -1.85
C ALA A 65 10.95 -12.46 -2.50
N ALA A 66 11.12 -13.77 -2.66
CA ALA A 66 10.08 -14.68 -3.08
C ALA A 66 8.93 -14.67 -2.07
N VAL A 67 7.70 -14.62 -2.57
CA VAL A 67 6.48 -14.78 -1.77
C VAL A 67 6.23 -16.27 -1.58
N SER A 68 5.98 -16.66 -0.33
CA SER A 68 5.78 -18.07 0.05
C SER A 68 4.69 -18.75 -0.78
N GLY A 69 4.81 -20.06 -0.99
CA GLY A 69 3.81 -20.84 -1.71
C GLY A 69 3.83 -20.63 -3.23
N ASN A 70 5.00 -20.28 -3.80
CA ASN A 70 5.18 -20.05 -5.23
C ASN A 70 4.26 -18.94 -5.78
N ARG A 71 4.04 -17.89 -4.98
CA ARG A 71 3.13 -16.78 -5.32
C ARG A 71 3.87 -15.59 -5.93
N GLY A 72 5.00 -15.82 -6.57
CA GLY A 72 5.79 -14.78 -7.23
C GLY A 72 6.80 -14.08 -6.32
N TRP A 73 7.10 -12.82 -6.62
CA TRP A 73 8.18 -12.04 -6.01
C TRP A 73 7.67 -10.67 -5.57
N ALA A 74 8.07 -10.22 -4.38
CA ALA A 74 7.72 -8.91 -3.85
C ALA A 74 8.99 -8.08 -3.61
N GLU A 75 8.98 -6.83 -4.06
CA GLU A 75 10.06 -5.88 -3.89
C GLU A 75 9.52 -4.53 -3.41
N ARG A 76 10.14 -3.96 -2.37
CA ARG A 76 9.79 -2.61 -1.93
C ARG A 76 10.34 -1.58 -2.91
N ILE A 77 9.44 -0.76 -3.48
CA ILE A 77 9.77 0.26 -4.49
C ILE A 77 9.61 1.70 -4.00
N HIS A 78 8.78 1.93 -2.97
CA HIS A 78 8.64 3.24 -2.31
C HIS A 78 8.51 3.05 -0.80
N ALA A 79 8.90 4.05 -0.01
CA ALA A 79 8.63 4.12 1.42
C ALA A 79 8.57 5.56 1.95
N GLY A 80 8.07 5.65 3.17
CA GLY A 80 8.09 6.88 3.93
C GLY A 80 7.35 6.74 5.26
N SER A 81 6.95 7.87 5.80
CA SER A 81 6.11 7.97 7.01
C SER A 81 4.77 8.59 6.68
N TYR A 82 3.81 8.39 7.58
CA TYR A 82 2.55 9.09 7.50
C TYR A 82 2.14 9.70 8.85
N SER A 83 1.29 10.73 8.80
CA SER A 83 0.60 11.29 9.95
C SER A 83 -0.92 11.23 9.75
N GLY A 84 -1.66 11.19 10.87
CA GLY A 84 -3.09 10.90 10.91
C GLY A 84 -3.39 9.65 11.74
N VAL A 85 -4.66 9.24 11.75
CA VAL A 85 -5.13 8.08 12.51
C VAL A 85 -5.83 7.12 11.56
N LEU A 86 -5.37 5.87 11.54
CA LEU A 86 -6.10 4.81 10.87
C LEU A 86 -7.37 4.47 11.67
N PRO A 87 -8.56 4.45 11.05
CA PRO A 87 -9.81 4.15 11.76
C PRO A 87 -9.81 2.69 12.26
N ASN A 88 -10.49 2.37 13.36
CA ASN A 88 -10.52 0.98 13.86
C ASN A 88 -11.27 0.02 12.93
N ALA A 89 -12.30 0.50 12.24
CA ALA A 89 -13.06 -0.29 11.28
C ALA A 89 -12.23 -0.49 10.01
N ALA A 90 -12.17 -1.73 9.52
CA ALA A 90 -11.34 -2.12 8.38
C ALA A 90 -11.84 -1.56 7.03
N ASP A 91 -13.12 -1.24 6.96
CA ASP A 91 -13.83 -0.70 5.79
C ASP A 91 -14.06 0.83 5.86
N ALA A 92 -13.63 1.47 6.95
CA ALA A 92 -13.77 2.91 7.09
C ALA A 92 -12.78 3.68 6.20
N ASP A 93 -13.20 4.88 5.82
CA ASP A 93 -12.41 5.80 5.02
C ASP A 93 -11.08 6.15 5.72
N VAL A 94 -9.99 6.04 4.98
CA VAL A 94 -8.64 6.39 5.43
C VAL A 94 -8.26 7.74 4.83
N THR A 95 -7.80 8.66 5.68
CA THR A 95 -7.19 9.93 5.25
C THR A 95 -5.91 10.15 6.05
N LEU A 96 -4.77 10.17 5.36
CA LEU A 96 -3.45 10.30 5.97
C LEU A 96 -2.60 11.28 5.18
N GLN A 97 -1.71 11.99 5.85
CA GLN A 97 -0.67 12.78 5.20
C GLN A 97 0.58 11.92 5.03
N LEU A 98 1.06 11.77 3.79
CA LEU A 98 2.28 11.03 3.45
C LEU A 98 3.49 11.96 3.33
N GLU A 99 4.64 11.46 3.76
CA GLU A 99 5.96 12.07 3.62
C GLU A 99 7.00 11.01 3.21
N GLY A 100 7.88 11.33 2.25
CA GLY A 100 8.89 10.39 1.72
C GLY A 100 8.85 10.30 0.20
N ASP A 101 8.96 9.08 -0.34
CA ASP A 101 8.94 8.85 -1.79
C ASP A 101 7.58 9.21 -2.42
N LEU A 102 6.49 9.05 -1.66
CA LEU A 102 5.19 9.66 -1.91
C LEU A 102 4.93 10.79 -0.92
N GLN A 103 4.32 11.87 -1.41
CA GLN A 103 4.01 13.06 -0.64
C GLN A 103 2.59 13.53 -0.97
N GLY A 104 1.85 13.98 0.04
CA GLY A 104 0.49 14.50 -0.12
C GLY A 104 -0.54 13.79 0.76
N CYS A 105 -1.81 14.16 0.60
CA CYS A 105 -2.92 13.57 1.32
C CYS A 105 -3.38 12.28 0.61
N LEU A 106 -3.08 11.12 1.20
CA LEU A 106 -3.60 9.83 0.80
C LEU A 106 -5.06 9.70 1.27
N ARG A 107 -5.96 9.36 0.34
CA ARG A 107 -7.34 8.97 0.65
C ARG A 107 -7.63 7.58 0.12
N ILE A 108 -8.16 6.71 0.98
CA ILE A 108 -8.77 5.44 0.60
C ILE A 108 -10.23 5.48 1.04
N ASN A 109 -11.16 5.59 0.11
CA ASN A 109 -12.59 5.65 0.38
C ASN A 109 -13.38 4.96 -0.71
N SER A 110 -14.52 4.35 -0.35
CA SER A 110 -15.40 3.68 -1.32
C SER A 110 -14.65 2.73 -2.29
N GLY A 111 -13.65 2.01 -1.79
CA GLY A 111 -12.83 1.07 -2.58
C GLY A 111 -11.85 1.71 -3.57
N HIS A 112 -11.55 3.00 -3.44
CA HIS A 112 -10.61 3.72 -4.31
C HIS A 112 -9.52 4.42 -3.51
N CYS A 113 -8.32 4.51 -4.10
CA CYS A 113 -7.15 5.20 -3.58
C CYS A 113 -6.80 6.40 -4.46
N SER A 114 -6.46 7.54 -3.83
CA SER A 114 -5.92 8.73 -4.50
C SER A 114 -4.93 9.46 -3.60
N ILE A 115 -4.06 10.26 -4.21
CA ILE A 115 -3.20 11.21 -3.49
C ILE A 115 -3.47 12.60 -4.04
N SER A 116 -3.74 13.57 -3.18
CA SER A 116 -3.86 14.98 -3.54
C SER A 116 -2.79 15.84 -2.87
N ASN A 117 -2.69 17.09 -3.28
CA ASN A 117 -1.98 18.10 -2.47
C ASN A 117 -2.51 18.08 -1.01
N PRO A 118 -1.66 18.42 -0.02
CA PRO A 118 -2.03 18.55 1.38
C PRO A 118 -3.24 19.46 1.62
#